data_AF-A0A1H8XG03-F1
#
_entry.id   AF-A0A1H8XG03-F1
#
_cell.length_a   1.000
_cell.length_b   1.000
_cell.length_c   1.000
_cell.angle_alpha   90.00
_cell.angle_beta   90.00
_cell.angle_gamma   90.00
#
_symmetry.space_group_name_H-M   'P 1'
#
loop_
_entity.id
_entity.type
_entity.pdbx_description
1 polymer ?
#
loop_
_entity_poly.entity_id
_entity_poly.type
_entity_poly.pdbx_seq_one_letter_code
_entity_poly.pdbx_strand_id
1 'polypeptide(L)'
;MSATLPDLSRNELGDFLRSRRERLTPRAAGLPAGRRRRTPGLRREEVAELAGIGVDWYVRLEQGRSVSPSVTTVDALARALKLSKVEHAHLRALTRNPGRRAFVRETVPDAIRRVVESLNQPAYVTGRRWDVLAWNKAAEEVFAFSRLPEEDRNILIIILTKPATRRVFGASWNEQARRVVAQFRATHDLWADDPAFVELLARLRRESSEFTTWWKAHDVRAAVSGRKQMSHPRKGLLRFEHASFQASDDPALKLIIYTPV
;
A
#
# COMPACT_ATOMS: atom_id res chain seq x y z
N MET A 1 5.27 21.87 -28.18
CA MET A 1 6.22 20.80 -27.83
C MET A 1 5.68 20.09 -26.59
N SER A 2 5.00 18.96 -26.75
CA SER A 2 4.46 18.20 -25.63
C SER A 2 5.60 17.45 -24.96
N ALA A 3 6.04 17.92 -23.80
CA ALA A 3 6.88 17.12 -22.93
C ALA A 3 6.02 15.97 -22.40
N THR A 4 6.22 14.77 -22.94
CA THR A 4 5.60 13.55 -22.42
C THR A 4 6.12 13.35 -21.01
N LEU A 5 5.32 13.70 -19.99
CA LEU A 5 5.63 13.37 -18.60
C LEU A 5 5.94 11.87 -18.54
N PRO A 6 7.03 11.47 -17.86
CA PRO A 6 7.34 10.05 -17.69
C PRO A 6 6.14 9.37 -17.05
N ASP A 7 5.74 8.23 -17.61
CA ASP A 7 4.65 7.40 -17.11
C ASP A 7 5.00 6.95 -15.68
N LEU A 8 4.46 7.61 -14.64
CA LEU A 8 4.89 7.37 -13.26
C LEU A 8 4.55 5.96 -12.82
N SER A 9 3.50 5.35 -13.38
CA SER A 9 3.23 3.91 -13.24
C SER A 9 4.42 3.02 -13.67
N ARG A 10 5.10 3.37 -14.77
CA ARG A 10 6.32 2.65 -15.19
C ARG A 10 7.50 2.90 -14.27
N ASN A 11 7.57 4.10 -13.68
CA ASN A 11 8.57 4.39 -12.66
C ASN A 11 8.32 3.57 -11.39
N GLU A 12 7.07 3.40 -10.94
CA GLU A 12 6.76 2.56 -9.77
C GLU A 12 7.11 1.09 -10.01
N LEU A 13 6.89 0.56 -11.23
CA LEU A 13 7.39 -0.76 -11.61
C LEU A 13 8.91 -0.87 -11.50
N GLY A 14 9.63 0.10 -12.05
CA GLY A 14 11.09 0.12 -12.01
C GLY A 14 11.65 0.26 -10.59
N ASP A 15 11.06 1.13 -9.77
CA ASP A 15 11.47 1.35 -8.39
C ASP A 15 11.13 0.15 -7.49
N PHE A 16 9.98 -0.50 -7.72
CA PHE A 16 9.64 -1.76 -7.04
C PHE A 16 10.68 -2.85 -7.35
N LEU A 17 11.02 -3.08 -8.62
CA LEU A 17 12.03 -4.07 -9.03
C LEU A 17 13.40 -3.75 -8.43
N ARG A 18 13.82 -2.48 -8.49
CA ARG A 18 15.08 -2.01 -7.91
C ARG A 18 15.14 -2.31 -6.41
N SER A 19 14.09 -1.96 -5.67
CA SER A 19 13.99 -2.23 -4.23
C SER A 19 14.16 -3.72 -3.91
N ARG A 20 13.51 -4.60 -4.69
CA ARG A 20 13.59 -6.05 -4.47
C ARG A 20 14.97 -6.62 -4.82
N ARG A 21 15.58 -6.15 -5.90
CA ARG A 21 16.93 -6.49 -6.31
C ARG A 21 17.97 -6.13 -5.24
N GLU A 22 17.89 -4.91 -4.72
CA GLU A 22 18.87 -4.39 -3.75
C GLU A 22 18.73 -5.03 -2.35
N ARG A 23 17.54 -5.56 -2.03
CA ARG A 23 17.29 -6.28 -0.77
C ARG A 23 17.71 -7.75 -0.81
N LEU A 24 17.69 -8.39 -1.98
CA LEU A 24 18.00 -9.82 -2.10
C LEU A 24 19.50 -10.06 -2.13
N THR A 25 20.00 -10.90 -1.23
CA THR A 25 21.43 -11.24 -1.22
C THR A 25 21.75 -12.31 -2.28
N PRO A 26 22.99 -12.32 -2.82
CA PRO A 26 23.42 -13.33 -3.79
C PRO A 26 23.27 -14.75 -3.26
N ARG A 27 23.70 -14.99 -2.01
CA ARG A 27 23.55 -16.29 -1.34
C ARG A 27 22.09 -16.70 -1.22
N ALA A 28 21.21 -15.76 -0.85
CA ALA A 28 19.77 -16.04 -0.80
C ALA A 28 19.19 -16.32 -2.19
N ALA A 29 19.77 -15.80 -3.27
CA ALA A 29 19.39 -16.09 -4.65
C ALA A 29 20.03 -17.39 -5.22
N GLY A 30 20.89 -18.07 -4.46
CA GLY A 30 21.61 -19.26 -4.92
C GLY A 30 22.90 -18.96 -5.69
N LEU A 31 23.36 -17.71 -5.68
CA LEU A 31 24.61 -17.27 -6.32
C LEU A 31 25.78 -17.26 -5.32
N PRO A 32 27.02 -17.49 -5.79
CA PRO A 32 28.20 -17.42 -4.95
C PRO A 32 28.42 -16.00 -4.40
N ALA A 33 28.92 -15.93 -3.16
CA ALA A 33 29.33 -14.67 -2.55
C ALA A 33 30.62 -14.15 -3.22
N GLY A 34 30.48 -13.48 -4.36
CA GLY A 34 31.60 -12.84 -5.07
C GLY A 34 32.33 -11.77 -4.23
N ARG A 35 33.55 -11.41 -4.67
CA ARG A 35 34.43 -10.39 -4.04
C ARG A 35 33.75 -9.02 -3.85
N ARG A 36 34.34 -8.20 -2.96
CA ARG A 36 33.98 -6.81 -2.55
C ARG A 36 33.02 -6.12 -3.54
N ARG A 37 31.74 -6.04 -3.16
CA ARG A 37 30.65 -5.49 -4.00
C ARG A 37 30.41 -4.02 -3.67
N ARG A 38 30.19 -3.18 -4.69
CA ARG A 38 29.79 -1.76 -4.52
C ARG A 38 28.27 -1.58 -4.48
N THR A 39 27.51 -2.51 -5.07
CA THR A 39 26.05 -2.47 -5.12
C THR A 39 25.45 -3.29 -3.99
N PRO A 40 24.48 -2.77 -3.23
CA PRO A 40 23.72 -3.57 -2.28
C PRO A 40 22.89 -4.64 -3.03
N GLY A 41 22.87 -5.87 -2.49
CA GLY A 41 22.06 -6.97 -3.03
C GLY A 41 22.56 -7.53 -4.37
N LEU A 42 21.62 -7.85 -5.26
CA LEU A 42 21.88 -8.38 -6.60
C LEU A 42 22.23 -7.28 -7.61
N ARG A 43 23.07 -7.63 -8.58
CA ARG A 43 23.36 -6.83 -9.77
C ARG A 43 22.26 -7.03 -10.82
N ARG A 44 22.19 -6.13 -11.80
CA ARG A 44 21.18 -6.22 -12.87
C ARG A 44 21.41 -7.45 -13.74
N GLU A 45 22.68 -7.70 -14.05
CA GLU A 45 23.14 -8.89 -14.76
C GLU A 45 22.74 -10.20 -14.04
N GLU A 46 22.90 -10.26 -12.71
CA GLU A 46 22.52 -11.43 -11.91
C GLU A 46 21.00 -11.69 -11.96
N VAL A 47 20.16 -10.64 -11.90
CA VAL A 47 18.70 -10.81 -12.02
C VAL A 47 18.30 -11.24 -13.43
N ALA A 48 18.92 -10.65 -14.45
CA ALA A 48 18.63 -10.96 -15.84
C ALA A 48 18.97 -12.43 -16.17
N GLU A 49 20.12 -12.91 -15.70
CA GLU A 49 20.54 -14.31 -15.80
C GLU A 49 19.53 -15.24 -15.10
N LEU A 50 19.21 -14.98 -13.84
CA LEU A 50 18.25 -15.79 -13.05
C LEU A 50 16.85 -15.82 -13.67
N ALA A 51 16.43 -14.75 -14.35
CA ALA A 51 15.13 -14.66 -15.01
C ALA A 51 15.16 -15.13 -16.48
N GLY A 52 16.32 -15.46 -17.05
CA GLY A 52 16.44 -15.87 -18.45
C GLY A 52 16.10 -14.75 -19.45
N ILE A 53 16.47 -13.51 -19.16
CA ILE A 53 16.17 -12.32 -19.96
C ILE A 53 17.44 -11.53 -20.30
N GLY A 54 17.37 -10.66 -21.30
CA GLY A 54 18.50 -9.79 -21.65
C GLY A 54 18.77 -8.72 -20.58
N VAL A 55 20.06 -8.46 -20.29
CA VAL A 55 20.50 -7.46 -19.30
C VAL A 55 19.98 -6.07 -19.66
N ASP A 56 20.16 -5.64 -20.91
CA ASP A 56 19.69 -4.34 -21.40
C ASP A 56 18.17 -4.19 -21.29
N TRP A 57 17.45 -5.29 -21.50
CA TRP A 57 15.99 -5.31 -21.34
C TRP A 57 15.59 -5.09 -19.88
N TYR A 58 16.26 -5.76 -18.94
CA TYR A 58 16.01 -5.56 -17.50
C TYR A 58 16.40 -4.14 -17.03
N VAL A 59 17.51 -3.59 -17.54
CA VAL A 59 17.91 -2.19 -17.28
C VAL A 59 16.82 -1.23 -17.73
N ARG A 60 16.28 -1.41 -18.94
CA ARG A 60 15.18 -0.56 -19.45
C ARG A 60 13.93 -0.67 -18.60
N LEU A 61 13.60 -1.88 -18.12
CA LEU A 61 12.47 -2.11 -17.23
C LEU A 61 12.64 -1.36 -15.89
N GLU A 62 13.81 -1.47 -15.25
CA GLU A 62 14.12 -0.74 -14.00
C GLU A 62 14.18 0.79 -14.17
N GLN A 63 14.38 1.28 -15.39
CA GLN A 63 14.40 2.70 -15.73
C GLN A 63 13.01 3.25 -16.12
N GLY A 64 11.95 2.44 -16.05
CA GLY A 64 10.61 2.86 -16.44
C GLY A 64 10.45 3.12 -17.94
N ARG A 65 11.40 2.69 -18.78
CA ARG A 65 11.31 2.86 -20.24
C ARG A 65 10.23 1.96 -20.82
N SER A 66 9.73 2.32 -22.00
CA SER A 66 8.68 1.54 -22.67
C SER A 66 9.13 0.13 -23.04
N VAL A 67 8.81 -0.82 -22.17
CA VAL A 67 8.85 -2.27 -22.36
C VAL A 67 7.59 -2.86 -21.73
N SER A 68 7.01 -3.88 -22.36
CA SER A 68 5.85 -4.59 -21.83
C SER A 68 6.28 -6.05 -21.57
N PRO A 69 6.44 -6.46 -20.31
CA PRO A 69 6.77 -7.84 -20.00
C PRO A 69 5.58 -8.76 -20.31
N SER A 70 5.86 -9.92 -20.89
CA SER A 70 4.87 -11.00 -20.96
C SER A 70 4.57 -11.54 -19.56
N VAL A 71 3.44 -12.23 -19.41
CA VAL A 71 3.08 -12.95 -18.18
C VAL A 71 4.20 -13.92 -17.75
N THR A 72 4.82 -14.60 -18.72
CA THR A 72 5.92 -15.53 -18.46
C THR A 72 7.16 -14.82 -17.92
N THR A 73 7.51 -13.65 -18.47
CA THR A 73 8.62 -12.83 -17.98
C THR A 73 8.34 -12.28 -16.58
N VAL A 74 7.12 -11.85 -16.28
CA VAL A 74 6.71 -11.43 -14.94
C VAL A 74 6.92 -12.57 -13.92
N ASP A 75 6.60 -13.79 -14.30
CA ASP A 75 6.73 -14.96 -13.44
C ASP A 75 8.19 -15.38 -13.25
N ALA A 76 9.01 -15.24 -14.28
CA ALA A 76 10.45 -15.44 -14.18
C ALA A 76 11.08 -14.41 -13.24
N LEU A 77 10.74 -13.13 -13.37
CA LEU A 77 11.19 -12.07 -12.47
C LEU A 77 10.77 -12.32 -11.03
N ALA A 78 9.53 -12.74 -10.80
CA ALA A 78 9.04 -13.04 -9.46
C ALA A 78 9.82 -14.18 -8.79
N ARG A 79 10.16 -15.23 -9.56
CA ARG A 79 11.01 -16.33 -9.08
C ARG A 79 12.45 -15.89 -8.83
N ALA A 80 13.06 -15.17 -9.78
CA ALA A 80 14.44 -14.68 -9.67
C ALA A 80 14.64 -13.78 -8.44
N LEU A 81 13.66 -12.91 -8.16
CA LEU A 81 13.68 -11.99 -7.02
C LEU A 81 13.11 -12.59 -5.74
N LYS A 82 12.73 -13.89 -5.74
CA LYS A 82 12.12 -14.61 -4.61
C LYS A 82 10.96 -13.82 -3.96
N LEU A 83 10.10 -13.26 -4.80
CA LEU A 83 8.97 -12.46 -4.33
C LEU A 83 7.98 -13.31 -3.54
N SER A 84 7.45 -12.76 -2.46
CA SER A 84 6.30 -13.33 -1.77
C SER A 84 5.06 -13.32 -2.66
N LYS A 85 4.03 -14.11 -2.30
CA LYS A 85 2.75 -14.14 -3.04
C LYS A 85 2.14 -12.74 -3.22
N VAL A 86 2.24 -11.89 -2.19
CA VAL A 86 1.72 -10.50 -2.22
C VAL A 86 2.53 -9.63 -3.19
N GLU A 87 3.86 -9.73 -3.13
CA GLU A 87 4.75 -8.97 -4.01
C GLU A 87 4.63 -9.41 -5.47
N HIS A 88 4.43 -10.70 -5.74
CA HIS A 88 4.17 -11.21 -7.09
C HIS A 88 2.83 -10.72 -7.64
N ALA A 89 1.77 -10.73 -6.83
CA ALA A 89 0.48 -10.16 -7.21
C ALA A 89 0.60 -8.66 -7.53
N HIS A 90 1.37 -7.92 -6.72
CA HIS A 90 1.66 -6.51 -6.97
C HIS A 90 2.43 -6.30 -8.27
N LEU A 91 3.48 -7.08 -8.52
CA LEU A 91 4.25 -7.03 -9.77
C LEU A 91 3.34 -7.25 -10.98
N ARG A 92 2.47 -8.26 -10.94
CA ARG A 92 1.49 -8.51 -12.01
C ARG A 92 0.58 -7.30 -12.21
N ALA A 93 0.08 -6.70 -11.13
CA ALA A 93 -0.80 -5.54 -11.21
C ALA A 93 -0.10 -4.33 -11.85
N LEU A 94 1.14 -4.05 -11.48
CA LEU A 94 1.97 -2.98 -12.07
C LEU A 94 2.25 -3.17 -13.56
N THR A 95 2.28 -4.42 -14.04
CA THR A 95 2.51 -4.72 -15.47
C THR A 95 1.25 -4.70 -16.32
N ARG A 96 0.07 -4.71 -15.69
CA ARG A 96 -1.18 -4.46 -16.39
C ARG A 96 -1.25 -2.95 -16.66
N ASN A 97 -1.62 -2.58 -17.87
CA ASN A 97 -1.92 -1.19 -18.20
C ASN A 97 -3.45 -1.01 -18.14
N PRO A 98 -4.05 -0.81 -16.95
CA PRO A 98 -5.45 -0.40 -16.90
C PRO A 98 -5.53 0.97 -17.57
N GLY A 99 -6.43 1.11 -18.55
CA GLY A 99 -6.65 2.40 -19.20
C GLY A 99 -6.78 3.52 -18.17
N ARG A 100 -6.13 4.65 -18.44
CA ARG A 100 -6.03 5.78 -17.51
C ARG A 100 -7.41 6.41 -17.30
N ARG A 101 -8.13 5.97 -16.27
CA ARG A 101 -9.34 6.62 -15.78
C ARG A 101 -8.95 7.49 -14.59
N ALA A 102 -9.41 8.73 -14.59
CA ALA A 102 -9.27 9.61 -13.43
C ALA A 102 -9.96 9.00 -12.21
N PHE A 103 -9.35 9.14 -11.04
CA PHE A 103 -9.92 8.72 -9.78
C PHE A 103 -11.21 9.48 -9.51
N VAL A 104 -12.25 8.73 -9.15
CA VAL A 104 -13.50 9.27 -8.65
C VAL A 104 -13.74 8.64 -7.29
N ARG A 105 -13.94 9.48 -6.28
CA ARG A 105 -14.23 9.03 -4.92
C ARG A 105 -15.47 8.14 -4.94
N GLU A 106 -15.36 6.98 -4.30
CA GLU A 106 -16.43 5.99 -4.31
C GLU A 106 -17.62 6.44 -3.47
N THR A 107 -18.82 6.04 -3.91
CA THR A 107 -20.06 6.23 -3.16
C THR A 107 -20.46 4.90 -2.56
N VAL A 108 -20.83 4.89 -1.26
CA VAL A 108 -21.30 3.66 -0.61
C VAL A 108 -22.77 3.43 -0.96
N PRO A 109 -23.13 2.28 -1.57
CA PRO A 109 -24.51 1.90 -1.82
C PRO A 109 -25.32 1.79 -0.52
N ASP A 110 -26.61 2.11 -0.58
CA ASP A 110 -27.49 2.08 0.60
C ASP A 110 -27.55 0.71 1.28
N ALA A 111 -27.49 -0.38 0.50
CA ALA A 111 -27.45 -1.73 1.06
C ALA A 111 -26.23 -1.93 1.98
N ILE A 112 -25.05 -1.44 1.58
CA ILE A 112 -23.83 -1.50 2.41
C ILE A 112 -23.97 -0.57 3.62
N ARG A 113 -24.55 0.62 3.46
CA ARG A 113 -24.79 1.54 4.59
C ARG A 113 -25.67 0.90 5.66
N ARG A 114 -26.80 0.29 5.26
CA ARG A 114 -27.72 -0.40 6.19
C ARG A 114 -27.05 -1.55 6.93
N VAL A 115 -26.20 -2.32 6.25
CA VAL A 115 -25.41 -3.38 6.90
C VAL A 115 -24.49 -2.78 7.96
N VAL A 116 -23.73 -1.73 7.62
CA VAL A 116 -22.83 -1.04 8.56
C VAL A 116 -23.60 -0.53 9.77
N GLU A 117 -24.74 0.14 9.53
CA GLU A 117 -25.60 0.70 10.58
C GLU A 117 -26.19 -0.38 11.50
N SER A 118 -26.49 -1.58 10.99
CA SER A 118 -27.03 -2.69 11.79
C SER A 118 -26.01 -3.38 12.69
N LEU A 119 -24.70 -3.16 12.47
CA LEU A 119 -23.65 -3.79 13.28
C LEU A 119 -23.53 -3.10 14.64
N ASN A 120 -23.43 -3.90 15.70
CA ASN A 120 -23.16 -3.42 17.05
C ASN A 120 -21.66 -3.18 17.32
N GLN A 121 -20.79 -3.87 16.59
CA GLN A 121 -19.34 -3.69 16.64
C GLN A 121 -18.92 -2.42 15.89
N PRO A 122 -17.84 -1.71 16.31
CA PRO A 122 -17.29 -0.61 15.53
C PRO A 122 -16.99 -1.05 14.09
N ALA A 123 -17.65 -0.40 13.12
CA ALA A 123 -17.52 -0.72 11.72
C ALA A 123 -17.48 0.53 10.84
N TYR A 124 -16.64 0.51 9.82
CA TYR A 124 -16.56 1.58 8.82
C TYR A 124 -16.21 1.04 7.43
N VAL A 125 -16.52 1.84 6.41
CA VAL A 125 -16.23 1.57 5.00
C VAL A 125 -15.18 2.55 4.50
N THR A 126 -14.21 2.03 3.74
CA THR A 126 -13.22 2.84 3.02
C THR A 126 -13.26 2.60 1.52
N GLY A 127 -12.88 3.62 0.74
CA GLY A 127 -12.63 3.51 -0.71
C GLY A 127 -11.20 3.11 -1.06
N ARG A 128 -10.85 3.13 -2.36
CA ARG A 128 -9.50 2.75 -2.85
C ARG A 128 -8.40 3.62 -2.25
N ARG A 129 -8.67 4.93 -2.11
CA ARG A 129 -7.72 5.90 -1.53
C ARG A 129 -7.66 5.85 0.00
N TRP A 130 -8.43 4.96 0.63
CA TRP A 130 -8.59 4.83 2.09
C TRP A 130 -9.29 6.00 2.76
N ASP A 131 -10.05 6.78 1.98
CA ASP A 131 -11.02 7.72 2.51
C ASP A 131 -12.12 6.96 3.25
N VAL A 132 -12.52 7.43 4.43
CA VAL A 132 -13.63 6.88 5.21
C VAL A 132 -14.94 7.40 4.60
N LEU A 133 -15.79 6.49 4.16
CA LEU A 133 -16.99 6.81 3.35
C LEU A 133 -18.30 6.60 4.11
N ALA A 134 -18.30 5.69 5.09
CA ALA A 134 -19.42 5.43 6.00
C ALA A 134 -18.90 4.80 7.30
N TRP A 135 -19.62 4.98 8.40
CA TRP A 135 -19.30 4.35 9.69
C TRP A 135 -20.55 4.28 10.56
N ASN A 136 -20.58 3.34 11.50
CA ASN A 136 -21.70 3.20 12.44
C ASN A 136 -21.47 3.95 13.76
N LYS A 137 -22.48 3.96 14.61
CA LYS A 137 -22.44 4.61 15.93
C LYS A 137 -21.29 4.08 16.80
N ALA A 138 -21.05 2.78 16.81
CA ALA A 138 -19.97 2.18 17.58
C ALA A 138 -18.58 2.64 17.09
N ALA A 139 -18.39 2.82 15.77
CA ALA A 139 -17.18 3.40 15.21
C ALA A 139 -17.05 4.89 15.54
N GLU A 140 -18.14 5.64 15.57
CA GLU A 140 -18.12 7.04 16.01
C GLU A 140 -17.63 7.16 17.46
N GLU A 141 -18.05 6.27 18.35
CA GLU A 141 -17.63 6.28 19.75
C GLU A 141 -16.13 5.97 19.96
N VAL A 142 -15.51 5.23 19.04
CA VAL A 142 -14.11 4.79 19.13
C VAL A 142 -13.16 5.70 18.35
N PHE A 143 -13.56 6.11 17.16
CA PHE A 143 -12.71 6.83 16.20
C PHE A 143 -13.08 8.31 16.04
N ALA A 144 -14.29 8.70 16.44
CA ALA A 144 -14.80 10.07 16.38
C ALA A 144 -14.65 10.72 14.99
N PHE A 145 -14.96 9.97 13.92
CA PHE A 145 -14.77 10.43 12.54
C PHE A 145 -15.53 11.72 12.23
N SER A 146 -16.69 11.93 12.86
CA SER A 146 -17.48 13.16 12.68
C SER A 146 -16.76 14.43 13.13
N ARG A 147 -15.80 14.31 14.06
CA ARG A 147 -15.01 15.44 14.59
C ARG A 147 -13.86 15.84 13.68
N LEU A 148 -13.58 15.06 12.64
CA LEU A 148 -12.56 15.37 11.66
C LEU A 148 -13.18 16.17 10.50
N PRO A 149 -12.46 17.19 9.98
CA PRO A 149 -12.74 17.78 8.67
C PRO A 149 -12.84 16.68 7.60
N GLU A 150 -13.63 16.90 6.55
CA GLU A 150 -13.89 15.86 5.57
C GLU A 150 -12.61 15.40 4.85
N GLU A 151 -11.73 16.34 4.53
CA GLU A 151 -10.40 16.12 3.94
C GLU A 151 -9.43 15.37 4.85
N ASP A 152 -9.74 15.29 6.14
CA ASP A 152 -8.98 14.54 7.14
C ASP A 152 -9.52 13.13 7.38
N ARG A 153 -10.70 12.79 6.84
CA ARG A 153 -11.34 11.46 6.97
C ARG A 153 -10.69 10.45 6.03
N ASN A 154 -9.39 10.24 6.20
CA ASN A 154 -8.60 9.25 5.50
C ASN A 154 -7.76 8.47 6.51
N ILE A 155 -7.78 7.14 6.43
CA ILE A 155 -7.12 6.29 7.43
C ILE A 155 -5.61 6.56 7.55
N LEU A 156 -4.93 6.87 6.45
CA LEU A 156 -3.50 7.21 6.50
C LEU A 156 -3.25 8.53 7.19
N ILE A 157 -4.03 9.57 6.84
CA ILE A 157 -3.94 10.88 7.46
C ILE A 157 -4.20 10.76 8.97
N ILE A 158 -5.25 10.04 9.35
CA ILE A 158 -5.63 9.83 10.75
C ILE A 158 -4.50 9.15 11.53
N ILE A 159 -3.87 8.10 10.98
CA ILE A 159 -2.82 7.36 11.68
C ILE A 159 -1.49 8.11 11.71
N LEU A 160 -1.10 8.74 10.59
CA LEU A 160 0.24 9.31 10.42
C LEU A 160 0.35 10.73 10.95
N THR A 161 -0.71 11.55 10.88
CA THR A 161 -0.59 13.00 11.11
C THR A 161 -1.32 13.50 12.35
N LYS A 162 -2.29 12.74 12.90
CA LYS A 162 -3.09 13.22 14.05
C LYS A 162 -2.42 12.86 15.39
N PRO A 163 -2.04 13.85 16.22
CA PRO A 163 -1.39 13.58 17.52
C PRO A 163 -2.28 12.79 18.49
N ALA A 164 -3.61 12.96 18.41
CA ALA A 164 -4.56 12.19 19.20
C ALA A 164 -4.47 10.69 18.87
N THR A 165 -4.42 10.33 17.58
CA THR A 165 -4.29 8.93 17.15
C THR A 165 -2.96 8.33 17.57
N ARG A 166 -1.86 9.09 17.47
CA ARG A 166 -0.54 8.65 17.94
C ARG A 166 -0.55 8.32 19.43
N ARG A 167 -1.20 9.15 20.25
CA ARG A 167 -1.39 8.90 21.70
C ARG A 167 -2.22 7.64 21.96
N VAL A 168 -3.28 7.41 21.19
CA VAL A 168 -4.14 6.22 21.33
C VAL A 168 -3.37 4.92 21.06
N PHE A 169 -2.50 4.87 20.05
CA PHE A 169 -1.69 3.69 19.78
C PHE A 169 -0.44 3.57 20.68
N GLY A 170 0.02 4.68 21.26
CA GLY A 170 1.18 4.71 22.16
C GLY A 170 2.41 4.04 21.53
N ALA A 171 3.04 3.12 22.27
CA ALA A 171 4.22 2.38 21.82
C ALA A 171 4.00 1.56 20.53
N SER A 172 2.76 1.12 20.26
CA SER A 172 2.44 0.33 19.06
C SER A 172 2.28 1.18 17.79
N TRP A 173 2.28 2.51 17.91
CA TRP A 173 2.02 3.41 16.79
C TRP A 173 2.98 3.20 15.62
N ASN A 174 4.28 3.07 15.88
CA ASN A 174 5.29 2.96 14.82
C ASN A 174 5.05 1.71 13.94
N GLU A 175 4.77 0.57 14.57
CA GLU A 175 4.46 -0.66 13.87
C GLU A 175 3.17 -0.52 13.03
N GLN A 176 2.12 0.06 13.60
CA GLN A 176 0.85 0.27 12.90
C GLN A 176 1.00 1.23 11.72
N ALA A 177 1.70 2.34 11.92
CA ALA A 177 1.98 3.34 10.90
C ALA A 177 2.76 2.73 9.73
N ARG A 178 3.85 2.00 10.01
CA ARG A 178 4.62 1.29 8.98
C ARG A 178 3.77 0.26 8.24
N ARG A 179 2.90 -0.47 8.96
CA ARG A 179 2.00 -1.46 8.36
C ARG A 179 1.03 -0.83 7.38
N VAL A 180 0.38 0.27 7.75
CA VAL A 180 -0.61 0.93 6.85
C VAL A 180 0.06 1.57 5.63
N VAL A 181 1.27 2.10 5.77
CA VAL A 181 2.04 2.61 4.63
C VAL A 181 2.33 1.49 3.62
N ALA A 182 2.80 0.33 4.09
CA ALA A 182 3.08 -0.81 3.24
C ALA A 182 1.83 -1.41 2.57
N GLN A 183 0.68 -1.33 3.24
CA GLN A 183 -0.60 -1.78 2.67
C GLN A 183 -1.15 -0.82 1.63
N PHE A 184 -0.99 0.49 1.84
CA PHE A 184 -1.46 1.49 0.88
C PHE A 184 -0.65 1.50 -0.41
N ARG A 185 0.66 1.26 -0.34
CA ARG A 185 1.55 1.22 -1.52
C ARG A 185 1.00 0.36 -2.65
N ALA A 186 0.45 -0.82 -2.33
CA ALA A 186 -0.16 -1.71 -3.31
C ALA A 186 -1.24 -1.02 -4.15
N THR A 187 -2.03 -0.14 -3.54
CA THR A 187 -3.08 0.61 -4.23
C THR A 187 -2.52 1.87 -4.90
N HIS A 188 -1.65 2.61 -4.21
CA HIS A 188 -1.04 3.81 -4.76
C HIS A 188 -0.31 3.57 -6.08
N ASP A 189 0.51 2.52 -6.18
CA ASP A 189 1.36 2.35 -7.36
C ASP A 189 0.53 2.11 -8.65
N LEU A 190 -0.73 1.66 -8.51
CA LEU A 190 -1.68 1.52 -9.62
C LEU A 190 -2.35 2.84 -10.03
N TRP A 191 -2.24 3.87 -9.19
CA TRP A 191 -2.83 5.20 -9.35
C TRP A 191 -1.79 6.32 -9.21
N ALA A 192 -0.51 6.01 -9.38
CA ALA A 192 0.60 6.92 -9.05
C ALA A 192 0.60 8.22 -9.87
N ASP A 193 0.02 8.18 -11.08
CA ASP A 193 -0.16 9.34 -11.97
C ASP A 193 -1.41 10.16 -11.65
N ASP A 194 -2.32 9.66 -10.82
CA ASP A 194 -3.59 10.32 -10.55
C ASP A 194 -3.41 11.50 -9.56
N PRO A 195 -3.93 12.70 -9.88
CA PRO A 195 -3.78 13.88 -9.02
C PRO A 195 -4.23 13.65 -7.56
N ALA A 196 -5.29 12.87 -7.34
CA ALA A 196 -5.83 12.64 -6.00
C ALA A 196 -4.88 11.81 -5.12
N PHE A 197 -4.09 10.91 -5.72
CA PHE A 197 -3.07 10.12 -5.03
C PHE A 197 -1.77 10.92 -4.86
N VAL A 198 -1.37 11.69 -5.88
CA VAL A 198 -0.22 12.60 -5.82
C VAL A 198 -0.38 13.62 -4.68
N GLU A 199 -1.55 14.25 -4.58
CA GLU A 199 -1.85 15.23 -3.53
C GLU A 199 -1.81 14.59 -2.14
N LEU A 200 -2.41 13.42 -1.97
CA LEU A 200 -2.37 12.68 -0.71
C LEU A 200 -0.92 12.35 -0.31
N LEU A 201 -0.10 11.90 -1.25
CA LEU A 201 1.30 11.57 -0.98
C LEU A 201 2.13 12.81 -0.60
N ALA A 202 1.92 13.93 -1.29
CA ALA A 202 2.55 15.21 -0.98
C ALA A 202 2.17 15.68 0.43
N ARG A 203 0.90 15.55 0.78
CA ARG A 203 0.38 15.85 2.11
C ARG A 203 1.04 15.00 3.20
N LEU A 204 1.07 13.67 3.02
CA LEU A 204 1.66 12.75 3.99
C LEU A 204 3.16 13.00 4.19
N ARG A 205 3.91 13.34 3.12
CA ARG A 205 5.33 13.72 3.22
C ARG A 205 5.55 15.00 4.01
N ARG A 206 4.66 15.98 3.85
CA ARG A 206 4.72 17.27 4.56
C ARG A 206 4.36 17.12 6.04
N GLU A 207 3.38 16.29 6.35
CA GLU A 207 2.78 16.20 7.69
C GLU A 207 3.31 15.03 8.54
N SER A 208 4.09 14.09 7.97
CA SER A 208 4.76 13.01 8.70
C SER A 208 6.20 12.81 8.20
N SER A 209 7.17 13.11 9.06
CA SER A 209 8.59 12.93 8.73
C SER A 209 8.96 11.45 8.58
N GLU A 210 8.35 10.56 9.36
CA GLU A 210 8.58 9.12 9.29
C GLU A 210 8.06 8.49 7.99
N PHE A 211 7.00 9.05 7.41
CA PHE A 211 6.38 8.54 6.19
C PHE A 211 7.38 8.39 5.05
N THR A 212 8.25 9.37 4.83
CA THR A 212 9.22 9.35 3.73
C THR A 212 10.17 8.16 3.83
N THR A 213 10.60 7.81 5.05
CA THR A 213 11.48 6.66 5.30
C THR A 213 10.79 5.34 5.00
N TRP A 214 9.56 5.15 5.50
CA TRP A 214 8.81 3.92 5.23
C TRP A 214 8.36 3.81 3.78
N TRP A 215 8.04 4.93 3.14
CA TRP A 215 7.69 4.97 1.72
C TRP A 215 8.85 4.49 0.85
N LYS A 216 10.07 5.00 1.09
CA LYS A 216 11.29 4.61 0.37
C LYS A 216 11.66 3.14 0.51
N ALA A 217 11.16 2.43 1.53
CA ALA A 217 11.40 1.00 1.67
C ALA A 217 10.71 0.16 0.57
N HIS A 218 9.70 0.73 -0.12
CA HIS A 218 8.85 0.02 -1.08
C HIS A 218 8.27 -1.29 -0.51
N ASP A 219 8.03 -1.35 0.80
CA ASP A 219 7.38 -2.51 1.42
C ASP A 219 5.94 -2.61 0.90
N VAL A 220 5.52 -3.81 0.50
CA VAL A 220 4.16 -4.10 0.03
C VAL A 220 3.57 -5.19 0.90
N ARG A 221 2.38 -4.95 1.47
CA ARG A 221 1.68 -5.91 2.32
C ARG A 221 0.20 -6.01 1.94
N ALA A 222 -0.37 -7.19 2.11
CA ALA A 222 -1.81 -7.35 2.00
C ALA A 222 -2.53 -6.67 3.17
N ALA A 223 -3.69 -6.08 2.89
CA ALA A 223 -4.63 -5.71 3.94
C ALA A 223 -5.21 -7.01 4.51
N VAL A 224 -4.87 -7.32 5.77
CA VAL A 224 -5.29 -8.54 6.47
C VAL A 224 -5.90 -8.19 7.81
N SER A 225 -6.72 -9.10 8.31
CA SER A 225 -7.18 -9.12 9.68
C SER A 225 -6.02 -9.05 10.67
N GLY A 226 -6.27 -8.53 11.87
CA GLY A 226 -5.22 -8.49 12.89
C GLY A 226 -5.70 -7.90 14.21
N ARG A 227 -4.77 -7.74 15.14
CA ARG A 227 -5.07 -7.17 16.45
C ARG A 227 -4.74 -5.68 16.51
N LYS A 228 -5.56 -4.93 17.24
CA LYS A 228 -5.30 -3.54 17.61
C LYS A 228 -5.45 -3.36 19.11
N GLN A 229 -4.49 -2.66 19.70
CA GLN A 229 -4.57 -2.18 21.06
C GLN A 229 -4.60 -0.66 21.04
N MET A 230 -5.56 -0.06 21.74
CA MET A 230 -5.83 1.37 21.70
C MET A 230 -6.13 1.88 23.11
N SER A 231 -5.32 2.81 23.61
CA SER A 231 -5.57 3.52 24.87
C SER A 231 -6.56 4.66 24.62
N HIS A 232 -7.86 4.35 24.69
CA HIS A 232 -8.93 5.29 24.40
C HIS A 232 -9.15 6.27 25.57
N PRO A 233 -9.20 7.60 25.34
CA PRO A 233 -9.19 8.59 26.40
C PRO A 233 -10.38 8.52 27.36
N ARG A 234 -11.53 7.97 26.91
CA ARG A 234 -12.75 7.84 27.72
C ARG A 234 -13.10 6.41 28.10
N LYS A 235 -12.57 5.41 27.37
CA LYS A 235 -12.97 3.99 27.50
C LYS A 235 -11.82 3.12 28.05
N GLY A 236 -10.67 3.72 28.36
CA GLY A 236 -9.49 3.00 28.81
C GLY A 236 -8.87 2.17 27.68
N LEU A 237 -8.26 1.05 28.06
CA LEU A 237 -7.59 0.17 27.11
C LEU A 237 -8.61 -0.67 26.32
N LEU A 238 -8.66 -0.45 25.02
CA LEU A 238 -9.46 -1.24 24.08
C LEU A 238 -8.55 -2.23 23.34
N ARG A 239 -8.99 -3.47 23.25
CA ARG A 239 -8.36 -4.51 22.43
C ARG A 239 -9.38 -5.02 21.43
N PHE A 240 -8.96 -5.08 20.18
CA PHE A 240 -9.80 -5.53 19.08
C PHE A 240 -9.06 -6.53 18.22
N GLU A 241 -9.78 -7.53 17.74
CA GLU A 241 -9.48 -8.15 16.46
C GLU A 241 -10.26 -7.44 15.38
N HIS A 242 -9.60 -7.08 14.27
CA HIS A 242 -10.28 -6.48 13.11
C HIS A 242 -10.24 -7.44 11.94
N ALA A 243 -11.32 -7.45 11.17
CA ALA A 243 -11.44 -8.13 9.89
C ALA A 243 -11.76 -7.12 8.79
N SER A 244 -11.34 -7.43 7.56
CA SER A 244 -11.58 -6.61 6.37
C SER A 244 -12.29 -7.44 5.32
N PHE A 245 -13.40 -6.90 4.79
CA PHE A 245 -14.25 -7.54 3.80
C PHE A 245 -14.34 -6.62 2.58
N GLN A 246 -14.29 -7.21 1.39
CA GLN A 246 -14.41 -6.48 0.13
C GLN A 246 -15.83 -6.67 -0.42
N ALA A 247 -16.47 -5.59 -0.87
CA ALA A 247 -17.76 -5.69 -1.52
C ALA A 247 -17.63 -6.35 -2.91
N SER A 248 -18.59 -7.22 -3.25
CA SER A 248 -18.60 -7.90 -4.55
C SER A 248 -18.92 -6.95 -5.71
N ASP A 249 -19.88 -6.03 -5.51
CA ASP A 249 -20.37 -5.12 -6.55
C ASP A 249 -19.36 -4.01 -6.89
N ASP A 250 -18.65 -3.51 -5.86
CA ASP A 250 -17.51 -2.60 -6.05
C ASP A 250 -16.34 -3.03 -5.15
N PRO A 251 -15.36 -3.77 -5.69
CA PRO A 251 -14.17 -4.20 -4.97
C PRO A 251 -13.30 -3.06 -4.39
N ALA A 252 -13.57 -1.81 -4.76
CA ALA A 252 -12.99 -0.65 -4.09
C ALA A 252 -13.37 -0.52 -2.62
N LEU A 253 -14.62 -0.87 -2.32
CA LEU A 253 -15.23 -0.67 -1.03
C LEU A 253 -14.79 -1.80 -0.11
N LYS A 254 -14.20 -1.39 1.02
CA LYS A 254 -13.77 -2.30 2.07
C LYS A 254 -14.50 -1.97 3.36
N LEU A 255 -15.18 -2.96 3.91
CA LEU A 255 -15.78 -2.92 5.24
C LEU A 255 -14.78 -3.45 6.26
N ILE A 256 -14.48 -2.66 7.29
CA ILE A 256 -13.64 -3.05 8.41
C ILE A 256 -14.52 -3.15 9.65
N ILE A 257 -14.45 -4.29 10.35
CA ILE A 257 -15.21 -4.55 11.59
C ILE A 257 -14.21 -4.84 12.71
N TYR A 258 -14.43 -4.27 13.89
CA TYR A 258 -13.61 -4.46 15.09
C TYR A 258 -14.36 -5.22 16.18
N THR A 259 -13.93 -6.45 16.47
CA THR A 259 -14.50 -7.30 17.52
C THR A 259 -13.68 -7.19 18.80
N PRO A 260 -14.27 -6.81 19.95
CA PRO A 260 -13.55 -6.77 21.23
C PRO A 260 -12.96 -8.13 21.63
N VAL A 261 -11.77 -8.13 22.24
CA VAL A 261 -11.08 -9.33 22.77
C VAL A 261 -10.43 -9.08 24.12
#